data_AF-A0A8E2JPW6-F1
#
_entry.id   AF-A0A8E2JPW6-F1
#
_cell.length_a   1.000
_cell.length_b   1.000
_cell.length_c   1.000
_cell.angle_alpha   90.00
_cell.angle_beta   90.00
_cell.angle_gamma   90.00
#
_symmetry.space_group_name_H-M   'P 1'
#
loop_
_entity.id
_entity.type
_entity.pdbx_description
1 polymer ?
#
loop_
_entity_poly.entity_id
_entity_poly.type
_entity_poly.pdbx_seq_one_letter_code
_entity_poly.pdbx_strand_id
1 'polypeptide(L)'
;MSRANLPLLVASIGNPAPAYTNTLHSAGHAILNRIQVVRPFTPFEKNKKLAGGLVSVPITKSRVSLLPFFGEGGRRYELQPEDDHWTLWQSPSLMNVSGKPLGTAWKAWEKDRGMGGVLVVIHDELEKELGKVSLRRGGSARGHNGLKSIQAALPNTPWVRIGIGIGRPASREPADVARYVLKKMSQNELATIEDSVGEVIELLRDIAEGKR
;
A
#
# COMPACT_ATOMS: atom_id res chain seq x y z
N MET A 1 15.71 -10.91 23.90
CA MET A 1 16.20 -10.47 22.57
C MET A 1 15.18 -9.50 22.02
N SER A 2 15.53 -8.24 21.73
CA SER A 2 14.59 -7.30 21.10
C SER A 2 14.23 -7.85 19.71
N ARG A 3 12.94 -8.02 19.42
CA ARG A 3 12.51 -8.38 18.07
C ARG A 3 13.00 -7.32 17.09
N ALA A 4 13.46 -7.73 15.91
CA ALA A 4 13.74 -6.79 14.83
C ALA A 4 12.46 -5.99 14.54
N ASN A 5 12.61 -4.71 14.21
CA ASN A 5 11.51 -3.87 13.74
C ASN A 5 12.01 -3.09 12.53
N LEU A 6 12.05 -3.77 11.39
CA LEU A 6 12.61 -3.25 10.16
C LEU A 6 11.72 -2.11 9.62
N PRO A 7 12.32 -1.01 9.13
CA PRO A 7 11.55 0.04 8.50
C PRO A 7 10.91 -0.48 7.21
N LEU A 8 9.67 -0.08 6.93
CA LEU A 8 8.93 -0.50 5.74
C LEU A 8 8.62 0.70 4.84
N LEU A 9 8.88 0.56 3.54
CA LEU A 9 8.20 1.38 2.54
C LEU A 9 6.98 0.60 2.05
N VAL A 10 5.80 0.99 2.50
CA VAL A 10 4.53 0.36 2.13
C VAL A 10 3.94 1.14 0.96
N ALA A 11 4.26 0.68 -0.25
CA ALA A 11 3.81 1.27 -1.48
C ALA A 11 2.48 0.66 -1.94
N SER A 12 1.60 1.46 -2.53
CA SER A 12 0.47 0.97 -3.31
C SER A 12 0.56 1.46 -4.75
N ILE A 13 0.16 0.57 -5.66
CA ILE A 13 0.00 0.89 -7.08
C ILE A 13 -1.48 0.93 -7.45
N GLY A 14 -1.80 1.85 -8.34
CA GLY A 14 -3.15 2.19 -8.77
C GLY A 14 -3.07 3.38 -9.71
N ASN A 15 -4.12 3.58 -10.50
CA ASN A 15 -4.18 4.76 -11.35
C ASN A 15 -4.55 5.99 -10.51
N PRO A 16 -3.97 7.17 -10.79
CA PRO A 16 -4.17 8.36 -9.97
C PRO A 16 -5.61 8.91 -10.07
N ALA A 17 -6.05 9.54 -9.00
CA ALA A 17 -7.28 10.33 -8.96
C ALA A 17 -7.22 11.54 -9.93
N PRO A 18 -8.36 12.12 -10.35
CA PRO A 18 -9.74 11.75 -9.96
C PRO A 18 -10.38 10.66 -10.84
N ALA A 19 -9.89 10.46 -12.07
CA ALA A 19 -10.51 9.56 -13.03
C ALA A 19 -10.64 8.12 -12.50
N TYR A 20 -9.66 7.66 -11.71
CA TYR A 20 -9.58 6.28 -11.23
C TYR A 20 -9.78 6.13 -9.71
N THR A 21 -10.34 7.16 -9.06
CA THR A 21 -10.72 7.08 -7.64
C THR A 21 -11.65 5.89 -7.42
N ASN A 22 -11.36 5.04 -6.44
CA ASN A 22 -12.18 3.88 -6.07
C ASN A 22 -12.46 2.90 -7.22
N THR A 23 -11.58 2.76 -8.21
CA THR A 23 -11.65 1.60 -9.13
C THR A 23 -11.10 0.35 -8.46
N LEU A 24 -11.48 -0.85 -8.93
CA LEU A 24 -10.91 -2.11 -8.40
C LEU A 24 -9.37 -2.13 -8.51
N HIS A 25 -8.82 -1.52 -9.57
CA HIS A 25 -7.38 -1.35 -9.76
C HIS A 25 -6.70 -0.39 -8.76
N SER A 26 -7.49 0.26 -7.90
CA SER A 26 -7.03 1.17 -6.83
C SER A 26 -7.24 0.54 -5.45
N ALA A 27 -7.51 -0.77 -5.34
CA ALA A 27 -7.71 -1.47 -4.07
C ALA A 27 -6.52 -1.27 -3.10
N GLY A 28 -5.29 -1.27 -3.60
CA GLY A 28 -4.11 -0.97 -2.78
C GLY A 28 -4.12 0.45 -2.20
N HIS A 29 -4.60 1.45 -2.96
CA HIS A 29 -4.77 2.82 -2.43
C HIS A 29 -5.87 2.87 -1.36
N ALA A 30 -6.98 2.17 -1.56
CA ALA A 30 -8.06 2.08 -0.56
C ALA A 30 -7.54 1.50 0.76
N ILE A 31 -6.74 0.44 0.72
CA ILE A 31 -6.09 -0.13 1.91
C ILE A 31 -5.16 0.89 2.58
N LEU A 32 -4.30 1.60 1.84
CA LEU A 32 -3.43 2.61 2.47
C LEU A 32 -4.21 3.77 3.08
N ASN A 33 -5.28 4.22 2.45
CA ASN A 33 -6.19 5.21 3.02
C ASN A 33 -6.81 4.69 4.32
N ARG A 34 -7.25 3.43 4.33
CA ARG A 34 -7.83 2.82 5.53
C ARG A 34 -6.80 2.68 6.66
N ILE A 35 -5.57 2.26 6.37
CA ILE A 35 -4.46 2.25 7.35
C ILE A 35 -4.26 3.64 7.94
N GLN A 36 -4.26 4.69 7.10
CA GLN A 36 -4.08 6.07 7.53
C GLN A 36 -5.20 6.58 8.46
N VAL A 37 -6.40 6.00 8.37
CA VAL A 37 -7.56 6.33 9.24
C VAL A 37 -7.53 5.56 10.55
N VAL A 38 -7.21 4.27 10.51
CA VAL A 38 -7.26 3.38 11.69
C VAL A 38 -5.97 3.37 12.51
N ARG A 39 -4.89 3.99 12.01
CA ARG A 39 -3.60 4.13 12.68
C ARG A 39 -3.17 5.61 12.66
N PRO A 40 -2.32 6.05 13.60
CA PRO A 40 -1.96 7.47 13.76
C PRO A 40 -0.94 7.92 12.69
N PHE A 41 -1.41 8.12 11.47
CA PHE A 41 -0.62 8.57 10.32
C PHE A 41 -1.01 9.99 9.92
N THR A 42 -0.07 10.75 9.38
CA THR A 42 -0.36 12.08 8.80
C THR A 42 -1.28 11.94 7.58
N PRO A 43 -2.04 12.98 7.21
CA PRO A 43 -2.69 13.02 5.90
C PRO A 43 -1.68 12.77 4.76
N PHE A 44 -2.14 12.19 3.67
CA PHE A 44 -1.33 11.98 2.46
C PHE A 44 -0.96 13.33 1.80
N GLU A 45 0.34 13.57 1.64
CA GLU A 45 0.86 14.78 0.98
C GLU A 45 1.82 14.45 -0.14
N LYS A 46 1.84 15.27 -1.19
CA LYS A 46 2.74 15.08 -2.33
C LYS A 46 4.20 15.29 -1.89
N ASN A 47 5.05 14.28 -2.10
CA ASN A 47 6.45 14.36 -1.72
C ASN A 47 7.37 14.31 -2.95
N LYS A 48 8.00 15.44 -3.28
CA LYS A 48 8.92 15.55 -4.43
C LYS A 48 10.16 14.64 -4.31
N LYS A 49 10.66 14.40 -3.09
CA LYS A 49 11.82 13.52 -2.86
C LYS A 49 11.47 12.05 -3.12
N LEU A 50 10.24 11.65 -2.77
CA LEU A 50 9.72 10.30 -3.00
C LEU A 50 8.96 10.22 -4.33
N ALA A 51 9.63 10.67 -5.40
CA ALA A 51 9.17 10.60 -6.79
C ALA A 51 7.79 11.25 -7.06
N GLY A 52 7.39 12.22 -6.24
CA GLY A 52 6.10 12.91 -6.39
C GLY A 52 4.89 12.08 -5.96
N GLY A 53 5.09 10.93 -5.32
CA GLY A 53 4.01 10.14 -4.75
C GLY A 53 3.36 10.82 -3.55
N LEU A 54 2.14 10.38 -3.22
CA LEU A 54 1.48 10.80 -1.99
C LEU A 54 2.06 10.00 -0.83
N VAL A 55 2.49 10.69 0.22
CA VAL A 55 3.21 10.10 1.35
C VAL A 55 2.49 10.39 2.65
N SER A 56 2.39 9.37 3.48
CA SER A 56 1.90 9.48 4.84
C SER A 56 2.88 8.77 5.78
N VAL A 57 3.16 9.40 6.93
CA VAL A 57 4.12 8.90 7.92
C VAL A 57 3.47 8.83 9.31
N PRO A 58 3.99 7.96 10.20
CA PRO A 58 3.50 7.89 11.58
C PRO A 58 3.61 9.25 12.28
N ILE A 59 2.60 9.56 13.08
CA ILE A 59 2.58 10.71 13.98
C ILE A 59 3.40 10.33 15.21
N THR A 60 4.56 10.97 15.38
CA THR A 60 5.43 10.77 16.55
C THR A 60 4.87 11.52 17.77
N LYS A 61 5.18 11.06 19.00
CA LYS A 61 4.76 11.72 20.27
C LYS A 61 4.99 13.24 20.28
N SER A 62 6.06 13.72 19.65
CA SER A 62 6.39 15.15 19.50
C SER A 62 5.45 15.95 18.58
N ARG A 63 4.73 15.31 17.65
CA ARG A 63 3.73 15.93 16.75
C ARG A 63 2.30 15.84 17.27
N VAL A 64 2.06 15.05 18.31
CA VAL A 64 0.72 14.78 18.90
C VAL A 64 0.20 16.00 19.65
N SER A 65 1.08 16.78 20.26
CA SER A 65 0.73 18.02 20.96
C SER A 65 0.16 19.10 20.03
N LEU A 66 0.28 18.94 18.71
CA LEU A 66 -0.14 19.90 17.69
C LEU A 66 -1.39 19.47 16.91
N LEU A 67 -1.94 18.27 17.15
CA LEU A 67 -3.08 17.75 16.40
C LEU A 67 -4.38 17.83 17.23
N PRO A 68 -5.48 18.35 16.66
CA PRO A 68 -6.78 18.30 17.30
C PRO A 68 -7.26 16.83 17.32
N PHE A 69 -7.40 16.28 18.52
CA PHE A 69 -8.11 15.04 18.89
C PHE A 69 -8.37 14.03 17.74
N PHE A 70 -7.49 13.06 17.55
CA PHE A 70 -7.77 11.89 16.71
C PHE A 70 -8.62 10.87 17.49
N GLY A 71 -9.82 10.58 16.99
CA GLY A 71 -10.75 9.58 17.54
C GLY A 71 -12.17 9.75 17.02
N GLU A 72 -12.75 8.71 16.40
CA GLU A 72 -14.22 8.65 16.26
C GLU A 72 -14.84 8.57 17.67
N GLY A 73 -15.81 9.44 17.95
CA GLY A 73 -16.56 9.40 19.21
C GLY A 73 -15.81 9.88 20.46
N GLY A 74 -14.78 10.73 20.34
CA GLY A 74 -14.13 11.37 21.48
C GLY A 74 -13.20 10.48 22.31
N ARG A 75 -12.88 9.27 21.84
CA ARG A 75 -11.87 8.41 22.47
C ARG A 75 -10.47 8.93 22.17
N ARG A 76 -9.68 9.22 23.22
CA ARG A 76 -8.23 9.39 23.10
C ARG A 76 -7.62 8.05 22.68
N TYR A 77 -7.00 7.99 21.50
CA TYR A 77 -6.01 6.94 21.24
C TYR A 77 -4.79 7.26 22.10
N GLU A 78 -4.59 6.51 23.18
CA GLU A 78 -3.27 6.49 23.82
C GLU A 78 -2.32 5.90 22.78
N LEU A 79 -1.41 6.74 22.28
CA LEU A 79 -0.40 6.31 21.33
C LEU A 79 0.50 5.33 22.06
N GLN A 80 0.17 4.06 21.94
CA GLN A 80 1.16 3.03 22.14
C GLN A 80 2.27 3.35 21.15
N PRO A 81 3.52 3.53 21.60
CA PRO A 81 4.67 3.57 20.72
C PRO A 81 4.84 2.17 20.13
N GLU A 82 3.90 1.77 19.27
CA GLU A 82 4.22 0.89 18.19
C GLU A 82 5.05 1.77 17.26
N ASP A 83 6.37 1.62 17.38
CA ASP A 83 7.40 2.22 16.55
C ASP A 83 7.30 1.70 15.12
N ASP A 84 6.11 1.71 14.52
CA ASP A 84 5.92 1.28 13.14
C ASP A 84 6.73 2.23 12.28
N HIS A 85 7.94 1.81 11.90
CA HIS A 85 8.85 2.55 11.04
C HIS A 85 8.39 2.47 9.58
N TRP A 86 7.07 2.54 9.37
CA TRP A 86 6.43 2.41 8.08
C TRP A 86 6.34 3.78 7.43
N THR A 87 6.43 3.80 6.11
CA THR A 87 6.16 4.98 5.29
C THR A 87 5.17 4.54 4.25
N LEU A 88 3.96 5.12 4.26
CA LEU A 88 2.95 4.82 3.27
C LEU A 88 3.21 5.66 2.03
N TRP A 89 3.16 5.05 0.86
CA TRP A 89 3.40 5.73 -0.41
C TRP A 89 2.37 5.28 -1.46
N GLN A 90 1.69 6.23 -2.10
CA GLN A 90 0.80 5.96 -3.23
C GLN A 90 1.43 6.43 -4.53
N SER A 91 1.42 5.54 -5.53
CA SER A 91 1.91 5.84 -6.88
C SER A 91 1.21 7.08 -7.47
N PRO A 92 1.96 8.06 -8.01
CA PRO A 92 1.37 9.20 -8.69
C PRO A 92 1.11 8.94 -10.18
N SER A 93 1.30 7.70 -10.65
CA SER A 93 1.44 7.37 -12.07
C SER A 93 0.46 6.29 -12.49
N LEU A 94 0.21 6.19 -13.80
CA LEU A 94 -0.63 5.11 -14.34
C LEU A 94 -0.02 3.74 -14.03
N MET A 95 -0.88 2.73 -13.97
CA MET A 95 -0.51 1.40 -13.50
C MET A 95 0.66 0.82 -14.29
N ASN A 96 0.63 0.90 -15.62
CA ASN A 96 1.67 0.33 -16.51
C ASN A 96 3.06 0.98 -16.38
N VAL A 97 3.14 2.16 -15.74
CA VAL A 97 4.39 2.92 -15.58
C VAL A 97 4.74 3.15 -14.11
N SER A 98 4.11 2.42 -13.18
CA SER A 98 4.33 2.58 -11.73
C SER A 98 5.71 2.13 -11.23
N GLY A 99 6.45 1.31 -11.99
CA GLY A 99 7.75 0.80 -11.58
C GLY A 99 8.83 1.87 -11.43
N LYS A 100 8.97 2.76 -12.43
CA LYS A 100 9.99 3.81 -12.41
C LYS A 100 9.85 4.77 -11.21
N PRO A 101 8.68 5.37 -10.92
CA PRO A 101 8.54 6.24 -9.75
C PRO A 101 8.71 5.47 -8.44
N LEU A 102 8.23 4.22 -8.35
CA LEU A 102 8.45 3.40 -7.16
C LEU A 102 9.94 3.14 -6.91
N GLY A 103 10.71 2.81 -7.95
CA GLY A 103 12.14 2.56 -7.81
C GLY A 103 12.93 3.80 -7.42
N THR A 104 12.54 4.98 -7.92
CA THR A 104 13.10 6.26 -7.47
C THR A 104 12.76 6.55 -6.01
N ALA A 105 11.48 6.34 -5.62
CA ALA A 105 11.04 6.54 -4.24
C ALA A 105 11.75 5.59 -3.28
N TRP A 106 11.88 4.31 -3.64
CA TRP A 106 12.61 3.30 -2.87
C TRP A 106 14.06 3.73 -2.59
N LYS A 107 14.82 4.08 -3.63
CA LYS A 107 16.23 4.49 -3.49
C LYS A 107 16.39 5.73 -2.60
N ALA A 108 15.51 6.72 -2.76
CA ALA A 108 15.53 7.93 -1.95
C ALA A 108 15.18 7.61 -0.48
N TRP A 109 14.15 6.80 -0.26
CA TRP A 109 13.70 6.39 1.06
C TRP A 109 14.75 5.54 1.79
N GLU A 110 15.36 4.57 1.11
CA GLU A 110 16.42 3.71 1.66
C GLU A 110 17.66 4.53 2.04
N LYS A 111 18.03 5.52 1.22
CA LYS A 111 19.11 6.45 1.56
C LYS A 111 18.82 7.25 2.84
N ASP A 112 17.59 7.71 3.02
CA ASP A 112 17.19 8.51 4.18
C ASP A 112 17.03 7.67 5.47
N ARG A 113 16.61 6.40 5.34
CA ARG A 113 16.39 5.49 6.49
C ARG A 113 17.61 4.65 6.87
N GLY A 114 18.58 4.49 5.98
CA GLY A 114 19.72 3.59 6.12
C GLY A 114 19.45 2.19 5.53
N MET A 115 20.49 1.38 5.44
CA MET A 115 20.41 0.01 4.91
C MET A 115 19.60 -0.90 5.86
N GLY A 116 18.65 -1.66 5.32
CA GLY A 116 17.91 -2.69 6.06
C GLY A 116 16.38 -2.58 6.05
N GLY A 117 15.80 -1.65 5.28
CA GLY A 117 14.35 -1.58 5.12
C GLY A 117 13.78 -2.65 4.18
N VAL A 118 12.45 -2.81 4.20
CA VAL A 118 11.74 -3.73 3.30
C VAL A 118 10.74 -2.97 2.44
N LEU A 119 10.77 -3.21 1.13
CA LEU A 119 9.77 -2.73 0.20
C LEU A 119 8.57 -3.67 0.18
N VAL A 120 7.39 -3.15 0.53
CA VAL A 120 6.11 -3.85 0.45
C VAL A 120 5.24 -3.18 -0.60
N VAL A 121 4.70 -3.94 -1.55
CA VAL A 121 3.81 -3.44 -2.60
C VAL A 121 2.40 -4.01 -2.42
N ILE A 122 1.43 -3.14 -2.18
CA ILE A 122 0.00 -3.50 -2.12
C ILE A 122 -0.64 -3.26 -3.48
N HIS A 123 -1.35 -4.26 -3.99
CA HIS A 123 -1.99 -4.23 -5.32
C HIS A 123 -3.30 -5.02 -5.34
N ASP A 124 -4.10 -4.87 -6.40
CA ASP A 124 -5.27 -5.71 -6.65
C ASP A 124 -4.89 -7.12 -7.16
N GLU A 125 -5.56 -8.14 -6.65
CA GLU A 125 -5.34 -9.56 -6.98
C GLU A 125 -6.61 -10.17 -7.57
N LEU A 126 -6.58 -10.41 -8.89
CA LEU A 126 -7.70 -10.96 -9.65
C LEU A 126 -8.04 -12.41 -9.27
N GLU A 127 -7.05 -13.19 -8.83
CA GLU A 127 -7.25 -14.62 -8.54
C GLU A 127 -7.78 -14.88 -7.12
N LYS A 128 -8.04 -13.82 -6.35
CA LYS A 128 -8.54 -13.90 -4.98
C LYS A 128 -9.92 -13.28 -4.90
N GLU A 129 -10.79 -13.92 -4.13
CA GLU A 129 -12.12 -13.39 -3.82
C GLU A 129 -12.02 -12.02 -3.17
N LEU A 130 -13.06 -11.21 -3.33
CA LEU A 130 -13.12 -9.85 -2.83
C LEU A 130 -12.73 -9.78 -1.34
N GLY A 131 -11.77 -8.92 -1.00
CA GLY A 131 -11.26 -8.72 0.37
C GLY A 131 -10.31 -9.79 0.89
N LYS A 132 -10.07 -10.89 0.16
CA LYS A 132 -9.08 -11.90 0.57
C LYS A 132 -7.66 -11.38 0.35
N VAL A 133 -6.85 -11.45 1.39
CA VAL A 133 -5.45 -11.00 1.34
C VAL A 133 -4.52 -12.15 0.96
N SER A 134 -3.42 -11.84 0.27
CA SER A 134 -2.36 -12.81 0.01
C SER A 134 -0.99 -12.16 0.06
N LEU A 135 0.00 -12.87 0.62
CA LEU A 135 1.39 -12.42 0.68
C LEU A 135 2.26 -13.24 -0.27
N ARG A 136 3.12 -12.58 -1.04
CA ARG A 136 4.14 -13.23 -1.89
C ARG A 136 5.45 -12.45 -1.86
N ARG A 137 6.59 -13.15 -1.89
CA ARG A 137 7.90 -12.54 -2.16
C ARG A 137 8.08 -12.38 -3.66
N GLY A 138 8.26 -11.14 -4.13
CA GLY A 138 8.47 -10.81 -5.55
C GLY A 138 7.66 -11.69 -6.52
N GLY A 139 8.32 -12.14 -7.60
CA GLY A 139 7.82 -13.21 -8.47
C GLY A 139 6.80 -12.76 -9.52
N SER A 140 6.34 -13.70 -10.36
CA SER A 140 5.54 -13.47 -11.58
C SER A 140 4.47 -12.38 -11.43
N ALA A 141 4.40 -11.47 -12.40
CA ALA A 141 3.39 -10.42 -12.44
C ALA A 141 1.97 -10.91 -12.76
N ARG A 142 1.79 -12.19 -13.17
CA ARG A 142 0.48 -12.80 -13.47
C ARG A 142 -0.44 -11.94 -14.35
N GLY A 143 0.15 -11.24 -15.32
CA GLY A 143 -0.57 -10.34 -16.22
C GLY A 143 -0.80 -8.93 -15.68
N HIS A 144 -0.56 -8.65 -14.40
CA HIS A 144 -0.73 -7.33 -13.80
C HIS A 144 0.34 -6.34 -14.28
N ASN A 145 -0.08 -5.33 -15.05
CA ASN A 145 0.85 -4.40 -15.71
C ASN A 145 1.70 -3.56 -14.74
N GLY A 146 1.15 -3.21 -13.58
CA GLY A 146 1.93 -2.54 -12.52
C GLY A 146 3.05 -3.40 -11.95
N LEU A 147 2.78 -4.65 -11.58
CA LEU A 147 3.81 -5.59 -11.15
C LEU A 147 4.86 -5.85 -12.23
N LYS A 148 4.46 -5.94 -13.53
CA LYS A 148 5.43 -6.02 -14.65
C LYS A 148 6.35 -4.80 -14.68
N SER A 149 5.77 -3.61 -14.53
CA SER A 149 6.51 -2.34 -14.49
C SER A 149 7.52 -2.30 -13.33
N ILE A 150 7.09 -2.73 -12.14
CA ILE A 150 7.94 -2.81 -10.94
C ILE A 150 9.10 -3.78 -11.16
N GLN A 151 8.83 -4.99 -11.65
CA GLN A 151 9.89 -5.98 -11.92
C GLN A 151 10.95 -5.43 -12.88
N ALA A 152 10.54 -4.73 -13.94
CA ALA A 152 11.47 -4.14 -14.89
C ALA A 152 12.31 -3.00 -14.27
N ALA A 153 11.73 -2.22 -13.36
CA ALA A 153 12.41 -1.08 -12.72
C ALA A 153 13.29 -1.48 -11.52
N LEU A 154 13.02 -2.63 -10.90
CA LEU A 154 13.64 -3.10 -9.66
C LEU A 154 14.13 -4.57 -9.80
N PRO A 155 15.00 -4.90 -10.77
CA PRO A 155 15.39 -6.28 -11.07
C PRO A 155 16.19 -6.96 -9.94
N ASN A 156 16.96 -6.18 -9.17
CA ASN A 156 17.86 -6.67 -8.11
C ASN A 156 17.45 -6.21 -6.71
N THR A 157 16.23 -5.68 -6.56
CA THR A 157 15.74 -5.22 -5.27
C THR A 157 14.80 -6.28 -4.71
N PRO A 158 15.03 -6.83 -3.52
CA PRO A 158 14.07 -7.70 -2.87
C PRO A 158 12.86 -6.87 -2.42
N TRP A 159 11.67 -7.33 -2.77
CA TRP A 159 10.41 -6.75 -2.32
C TRP A 159 9.37 -7.84 -2.12
N VAL A 160 8.39 -7.56 -1.27
CA VAL A 160 7.23 -8.42 -1.04
C VAL A 160 5.97 -7.71 -1.53
N ARG A 161 4.93 -8.48 -1.80
CA ARG A 161 3.66 -7.94 -2.25
C ARG A 161 2.49 -8.52 -1.50
N ILE A 162 1.54 -7.65 -1.19
CA ILE A 162 0.28 -7.97 -0.58
C ILE A 162 -0.80 -7.76 -1.64
N GLY A 163 -1.40 -8.85 -2.09
CA GLY A 163 -2.50 -8.83 -3.05
C GLY A 163 -3.83 -8.73 -2.31
N ILE A 164 -4.65 -7.76 -2.70
CA ILE A 164 -6.00 -7.54 -2.20
C ILE A 164 -6.97 -8.11 -3.21
N GLY A 165 -7.69 -9.15 -2.83
CA GLY A 165 -8.61 -9.83 -3.72
C GLY A 165 -9.69 -8.88 -4.23
N ILE A 166 -9.86 -8.85 -5.55
CA ILE A 166 -10.91 -8.08 -6.23
C ILE A 166 -11.90 -8.99 -6.96
N GLY A 167 -11.65 -10.31 -7.00
CA GLY A 167 -12.35 -11.25 -7.86
C GLY A 167 -11.91 -11.14 -9.32
N ARG A 168 -12.53 -11.95 -10.17
CA ARG A 168 -12.26 -11.98 -11.61
C ARG A 168 -13.59 -12.06 -12.39
N PRO A 169 -13.71 -11.36 -13.53
CA PRO A 169 -14.87 -11.51 -14.41
C PRO A 169 -14.94 -12.92 -14.99
N ALA A 170 -16.13 -13.35 -15.40
CA ALA A 170 -16.32 -14.67 -16.03
C ALA A 170 -15.48 -14.82 -17.32
N SER A 171 -15.41 -13.76 -18.13
CA SER A 171 -14.55 -13.71 -19.31
C SER A 171 -13.08 -13.55 -18.93
N ARG A 172 -12.21 -14.30 -19.63
CA ARG A 172 -10.75 -14.19 -19.51
C ARG A 172 -10.13 -13.34 -20.61
N GLU A 173 -10.95 -12.77 -21.48
CA GLU A 173 -10.46 -11.89 -22.56
C GLU A 173 -9.80 -10.64 -21.96
N PRO A 174 -8.62 -10.22 -22.47
CA PRO A 174 -7.88 -9.09 -21.91
C PRO A 174 -8.70 -7.79 -21.83
N ALA A 175 -9.56 -7.54 -22.82
CA ALA A 175 -10.42 -6.35 -22.84
C ALA A 175 -11.47 -6.37 -21.71
N ASP A 176 -12.03 -7.53 -21.40
CA ASP A 176 -13.01 -7.69 -20.32
C ASP A 176 -12.35 -7.55 -18.94
N VAL A 177 -11.17 -8.16 -18.77
CA VAL A 177 -10.37 -7.99 -17.55
C VAL A 177 -9.98 -6.52 -17.35
N ALA A 178 -9.55 -5.83 -18.41
CA ALA A 178 -9.22 -4.41 -18.34
C ALA A 178 -10.43 -3.55 -17.95
N ARG A 179 -11.61 -3.79 -18.55
CA ARG A 179 -12.85 -3.10 -18.16
C ARG A 179 -13.23 -3.39 -16.71
N TYR A 180 -13.08 -4.64 -16.28
CA TYR A 180 -13.39 -5.06 -14.92
C TYR A 180 -12.54 -4.32 -13.90
N VAL A 181 -11.21 -4.32 -14.03
CA VAL A 181 -10.34 -3.65 -13.04
C VAL A 181 -10.54 -2.13 -13.01
N LEU A 182 -10.94 -1.52 -14.13
CA LEU A 182 -11.23 -0.09 -14.22
C LEU A 182 -12.64 0.29 -13.73
N LYS A 183 -13.50 -0.68 -13.43
CA LYS A 183 -14.82 -0.45 -12.83
C LYS A 183 -14.66 0.22 -11.46
N LYS A 184 -15.51 1.21 -11.18
CA LYS A 184 -15.67 1.78 -9.83
C LYS A 184 -16.25 0.72 -8.89
N MET A 185 -15.65 0.60 -7.72
CA MET A 185 -16.18 -0.22 -6.63
C MET A 185 -17.52 0.38 -6.16
N SER A 186 -18.49 -0.50 -5.96
CA SER A 186 -19.67 -0.18 -5.15
C SER A 186 -19.24 0.07 -3.69
N GLN A 187 -20.14 0.68 -2.90
CA GLN A 187 -19.89 0.90 -1.48
C GLN A 187 -19.61 -0.40 -0.73
N ASN A 188 -20.35 -1.48 -1.05
CA ASN A 188 -20.13 -2.78 -0.44
C ASN A 188 -18.78 -3.39 -0.83
N GLU A 189 -18.36 -3.23 -2.10
CA GLU A 189 -17.05 -3.71 -2.56
C GLU A 189 -15.90 -2.96 -1.86
N LEU A 190 -16.02 -1.63 -1.75
CA LEU A 190 -15.05 -0.81 -1.04
C LEU A 190 -14.98 -1.19 0.44
N ALA A 191 -16.12 -1.29 1.13
CA ALA A 191 -16.18 -1.68 2.54
C ALA A 191 -15.55 -3.06 2.77
N THR A 192 -15.84 -4.04 1.91
CA THR A 192 -15.25 -5.39 2.00
C THR A 192 -13.73 -5.37 1.87
N ILE A 193 -13.19 -4.52 0.98
CA ILE A 193 -11.74 -4.32 0.86
C ILE A 193 -11.20 -3.62 2.11
N GLU A 194 -11.82 -2.54 2.58
CA GLU A 194 -11.38 -1.80 3.75
C GLU A 194 -11.41 -2.64 5.04
N ASP A 195 -12.35 -3.58 5.16
CA ASP A 195 -12.43 -4.52 6.27
C ASP A 195 -11.24 -5.49 6.32
N SER A 196 -10.57 -5.72 5.19
CA SER A 196 -9.35 -6.55 5.14
C SER A 196 -8.11 -5.84 5.71
N VAL A 197 -8.22 -4.57 6.13
CA VAL A 197 -7.08 -3.78 6.63
C VAL A 197 -6.40 -4.40 7.85
N GLY A 198 -7.16 -5.07 8.72
CA GLY A 198 -6.61 -5.73 9.90
C GLY A 198 -5.60 -6.83 9.55
N GLU A 199 -5.95 -7.68 8.58
CA GLU A 199 -5.05 -8.73 8.08
C GLU A 199 -3.80 -8.14 7.41
N VAL A 200 -3.96 -7.05 6.65
CA VAL A 200 -2.81 -6.35 6.04
C VAL A 200 -1.87 -5.78 7.10
N ILE A 201 -2.39 -5.16 8.16
CA ILE A 201 -1.59 -4.61 9.26
C ILE A 201 -0.80 -5.72 9.96
N GLU A 202 -1.42 -6.87 10.23
CA GLU A 202 -0.72 -8.01 10.83
C GLU A 202 0.39 -8.56 9.93
N LEU A 203 0.15 -8.65 8.61
CA LEU A 203 1.21 -9.03 7.67
C LEU A 203 2.35 -8.02 7.64
N LEU A 204 2.07 -6.72 7.67
CA LEU A 204 3.10 -5.68 7.75
C LEU A 204 3.94 -5.80 9.03
N ARG A 205 3.30 -6.07 10.18
CA ARG A 205 3.99 -6.33 11.45
C ARG A 205 4.88 -7.56 11.36
N ASP A 206 4.37 -8.66 10.82
CA ASP A 206 5.14 -9.88 10.62
C ASP A 206 6.37 -9.67 9.70
N ILE A 207 6.22 -8.86 8.65
CA ILE A 207 7.34 -8.48 7.76
C ILE A 207 8.36 -7.61 8.51
N ALA A 208 7.91 -6.61 9.27
CA ALA A 208 8.78 -5.75 10.06
C ALA A 208 9.55 -6.55 11.13
N GLU A 209 8.92 -7.57 11.71
CA GLU A 209 9.54 -8.50 12.67
C GLU A 209 10.43 -9.56 12.03
N GLY A 210 10.53 -9.62 10.70
CA GLY A 210 11.34 -10.59 9.96
C GLY A 210 10.78 -12.02 9.97
N LYS A 211 9.50 -12.20 10.29
CA LYS A 211 8.82 -13.51 10.31
C LYS A 211 8.38 -13.99 8.92
N ARG A 212 8.36 -13.11 7.92
CA ARG A 212 7.85 -13.37 6.56
C ARG A 212 8.79 -12.86 5.47
#